data_AF-A0AAU4EFS0-F1
#
_entry.id   AF-A0AAU4EFS0-F1
#
_cell.length_a   1.000
_cell.length_b   1.000
_cell.length_c   1.000
_cell.angle_alpha   90.00
_cell.angle_beta   90.00
_cell.angle_gamma   90.00
#
_symmetry.space_group_name_H-M   'P 1'
#
loop_
_entity.id
_entity.type
_entity.pdbx_description
1 polymer ?
#
loop_
_entity_poly.entity_id
_entity_poly.type
_entity_poly.pdbx_seq_one_letter_code
_entity_poly.pdbx_strand_id
1 'polypeptide(L)'
;MTGPRIRLYRPEDRAALFDVCVRTGLDGGDARGVYADEDLLPAVFLAPYLDLEPELAFVLDRGDGTAVGYLVGTADTPAFAGRLRREYLPRVAGRFPAPPDPPTTPSEEMLTVLHAPEGMVRPEVAGYPAHLHIDLLPGHQRGGHGRALMTAYLAALAERAVPGVHLVMPSANRPARVFYDRLGFHDLGVEHPSVTYLARAVDAG
;
A
#
# COMPACT_ATOMS: atom_id res chain seq x y z
N MET A 1 -27.06 -11.35 9.69
CA MET A 1 -25.97 -10.51 9.14
C MET A 1 -24.90 -11.44 8.62
N THR A 2 -24.43 -11.23 7.39
CA THR A 2 -23.30 -12.01 6.84
C THR A 2 -22.01 -11.65 7.56
N GLY A 3 -21.09 -12.60 7.75
CA GLY A 3 -19.79 -12.34 8.39
C GLY A 3 -18.83 -11.54 7.51
N PRO A 4 -17.64 -11.17 8.04
CA PRO A 4 -16.62 -10.47 7.27
C PRO A 4 -16.19 -11.25 6.02
N ARG A 5 -15.93 -10.55 4.93
CA ARG A 5 -15.56 -11.16 3.64
C ARG A 5 -14.54 -10.31 2.89
N ILE A 6 -13.70 -10.96 2.09
CA ILE A 6 -12.83 -10.29 1.14
C ILE A 6 -13.58 -10.12 -0.18
N ARG A 7 -13.50 -8.93 -0.76
CA ARG A 7 -14.06 -8.63 -2.10
C ARG A 7 -13.18 -7.63 -2.83
N LEU A 8 -13.39 -7.49 -4.13
CA LEU A 8 -12.78 -6.40 -4.89
C LEU A 8 -13.27 -5.04 -4.40
N TYR A 9 -12.40 -4.06 -4.55
CA TYR A 9 -12.68 -2.65 -4.38
C TYR A 9 -13.84 -2.19 -5.26
N ARG A 10 -14.61 -1.23 -4.75
CA ARG A 10 -15.62 -0.49 -5.49
C ARG A 10 -15.46 1.00 -5.21
N PRO A 11 -15.81 1.90 -6.15
CA PRO A 11 -15.68 3.34 -5.96
C PRO A 11 -16.29 3.87 -4.65
N GLU A 12 -17.39 3.27 -4.19
CA GLU A 12 -18.09 3.64 -2.95
C GLU A 12 -17.27 3.37 -1.68
N ASP A 13 -16.28 2.47 -1.75
CA ASP A 13 -15.39 2.17 -0.62
C ASP A 13 -14.38 3.29 -0.36
N ARG A 14 -14.15 4.17 -1.34
CA ARG A 14 -13.02 5.11 -1.34
C ARG A 14 -12.93 5.90 -0.04
N ALA A 15 -14.02 6.54 0.39
CA ALA A 15 -14.00 7.34 1.61
C ALA A 15 -13.65 6.51 2.86
N ALA A 16 -14.17 5.28 2.96
CA ALA A 16 -13.85 4.39 4.07
C ALA A 16 -12.39 3.92 4.02
N LEU A 17 -11.84 3.61 2.84
CA LEU A 17 -10.43 3.21 2.71
C LEU A 17 -9.47 4.37 3.00
N PHE A 18 -9.83 5.61 2.65
CA PHE A 18 -9.09 6.81 3.04
C PHE A 18 -9.00 6.91 4.58
N ASP A 19 -10.11 6.73 5.30
CA ASP A 19 -10.10 6.68 6.79
C ASP A 19 -9.20 5.56 7.33
N VAL A 20 -9.27 4.36 6.73
CA VAL A 20 -8.37 3.24 7.11
C VAL A 20 -6.91 3.64 6.94
N CYS A 21 -6.54 4.19 5.78
CA CYS A 21 -5.17 4.58 5.45
C CYS A 21 -4.63 5.62 6.45
N VAL A 22 -5.39 6.66 6.76
CA VAL A 22 -4.97 7.67 7.76
C VAL A 22 -4.82 7.05 9.15
N ARG A 23 -5.76 6.20 9.57
CA ARG A 23 -5.74 5.58 10.91
C ARG A 23 -4.71 4.46 11.08
N THR A 24 -3.96 4.16 10.02
CA THR A 24 -2.87 3.16 10.01
C THR A 24 -1.55 3.75 9.49
N GLY A 25 -1.52 5.03 9.12
CA GLY A 25 -0.41 5.67 8.40
C GLY A 25 0.77 6.16 9.25
N LEU A 26 0.77 5.96 10.57
CA LEU A 26 1.88 6.32 11.45
C LEU A 26 2.54 5.06 12.03
N ASP A 27 3.41 4.41 11.24
CA ASP A 27 4.02 3.12 11.58
C ASP A 27 3.00 2.02 11.94
N GLY A 28 1.82 2.03 11.30
CA GLY A 28 0.68 1.17 11.61
C GLY A 28 -0.28 1.74 12.66
N GLY A 29 0.02 2.92 13.21
CA GLY A 29 -0.81 3.71 14.11
C GLY A 29 -1.57 4.84 13.42
N ASP A 30 -2.27 5.64 14.21
CA ASP A 30 -3.16 6.71 13.73
C ASP A 30 -2.38 7.99 13.37
N ALA A 31 -2.51 8.45 12.12
CA ALA A 31 -1.81 9.62 11.61
C ALA A 31 -2.67 10.91 11.57
N ARG A 32 -3.88 10.90 12.14
CA ARG A 32 -4.71 12.11 12.21
C ARG A 32 -3.98 13.24 12.96
N GLY A 33 -4.00 14.42 12.37
CA GLY A 33 -3.29 15.60 12.89
C GLY A 33 -1.77 15.61 12.69
N VAL A 34 -1.18 14.58 12.07
CA VAL A 34 0.26 14.57 11.71
C VAL A 34 0.52 15.43 10.47
N TYR A 35 -0.36 15.33 9.48
CA TYR A 35 -0.26 16.07 8.22
C TYR A 35 -1.31 17.19 8.17
N ALA A 36 -1.00 18.27 7.47
CA ALA A 36 -1.89 19.42 7.36
C ALA A 36 -3.18 19.11 6.58
N ASP A 37 -3.08 18.23 5.57
CA ASP A 37 -4.21 17.70 4.80
C ASP A 37 -4.35 16.20 5.09
N GLU A 38 -5.51 15.79 5.61
CA GLU A 38 -5.77 14.38 5.95
C GLU A 38 -5.80 13.46 4.71
N ASP A 39 -6.04 14.02 3.52
CA ASP A 39 -6.02 13.25 2.27
C ASP A 39 -4.60 13.04 1.71
N LEU A 40 -3.56 13.67 2.29
CA LEU A 40 -2.19 13.59 1.77
C LEU A 40 -1.65 12.14 1.78
N LEU A 41 -1.77 11.45 2.92
CA LEU A 41 -1.32 10.06 3.04
C LEU A 41 -2.03 9.13 2.05
N PRO A 42 -3.37 9.11 1.97
CA PRO A 42 -4.06 8.35 0.95
C PRO A 42 -3.71 8.75 -0.49
N ALA A 43 -3.45 10.03 -0.76
CA ALA A 43 -3.01 10.48 -2.09
C ALA A 43 -1.65 9.90 -2.49
N VAL A 44 -0.78 9.61 -1.53
CA VAL A 44 0.53 8.99 -1.78
C VAL A 44 0.42 7.47 -1.85
N PHE A 45 -0.25 6.82 -0.90
CA PHE A 45 -0.12 5.37 -0.66
C PHE A 45 -1.36 4.52 -0.97
N LEU A 46 -2.49 5.13 -1.39
CA LEU A 46 -3.74 4.39 -1.62
C LEU A 46 -4.41 4.76 -2.95
N ALA A 47 -4.73 6.03 -3.13
CA ALA A 47 -5.49 6.53 -4.28
C ALA A 47 -4.88 6.18 -5.65
N PRO A 48 -3.55 6.22 -5.86
CA PRO A 48 -2.97 5.82 -7.14
C PRO A 48 -3.33 4.39 -7.53
N TYR A 49 -3.35 3.47 -6.57
CA TYR A 49 -3.70 2.07 -6.82
C TYR A 49 -5.18 1.90 -7.14
N LEU A 50 -6.05 2.58 -6.39
CA LEU A 50 -7.49 2.56 -6.64
C LEU A 50 -7.85 3.12 -8.02
N ASP A 51 -7.07 4.10 -8.50
CA ASP A 51 -7.35 4.79 -9.76
C ASP A 51 -6.70 4.09 -10.97
N LEU A 52 -5.52 3.49 -10.81
CA LEU A 52 -4.74 2.95 -11.92
C LEU A 52 -4.86 1.43 -12.07
N GLU A 53 -4.98 0.69 -10.97
CA GLU A 53 -5.06 -0.78 -10.94
C GLU A 53 -6.14 -1.29 -9.95
N PRO A 54 -7.41 -0.84 -10.07
CA PRO A 54 -8.48 -1.22 -9.15
C PRO A 54 -8.75 -2.73 -9.11
N GLU A 55 -8.36 -3.47 -10.14
CA GLU A 55 -8.50 -4.92 -10.21
C GLU A 55 -7.50 -5.68 -9.33
N LEU A 56 -6.49 -5.00 -8.78
CA LEU A 56 -5.57 -5.49 -7.75
C LEU A 56 -5.85 -4.86 -6.37
N ALA A 57 -6.99 -4.19 -6.21
CA ALA A 57 -7.45 -3.63 -4.95
C ALA A 57 -8.54 -4.51 -4.31
N PHE A 58 -8.24 -5.00 -3.10
CA PHE A 58 -9.10 -5.86 -2.31
C PHE A 58 -9.50 -5.16 -1.01
N VAL A 59 -10.72 -5.45 -0.55
CA VAL A 59 -11.33 -4.84 0.62
C VAL A 59 -11.78 -5.92 1.60
N LEU A 60 -11.50 -5.70 2.88
CA LEU A 60 -12.17 -6.39 3.97
C LEU A 60 -13.50 -5.68 4.26
N ASP A 61 -14.60 -6.31 3.86
CA ASP A 61 -15.96 -5.89 4.18
C ASP A 61 -16.36 -6.51 5.52
N ARG A 62 -16.86 -5.69 6.45
CA ARG A 62 -17.28 -6.14 7.79
C ARG A 62 -18.48 -7.10 7.76
N GLY A 63 -19.17 -7.20 6.63
CA GLY A 63 -20.33 -8.05 6.40
C GLY A 63 -21.60 -7.26 6.07
N ASP A 64 -21.59 -5.94 6.27
CA ASP A 64 -22.70 -5.01 6.01
C ASP A 64 -22.44 -4.07 4.83
N GLY A 65 -21.33 -4.25 4.11
CA GLY A 65 -20.88 -3.36 3.04
C GLY A 65 -19.75 -2.44 3.46
N THR A 66 -19.55 -2.21 4.76
CA THR A 66 -18.54 -1.27 5.28
C THR A 66 -17.13 -1.82 5.10
N ALA A 67 -16.29 -1.08 4.39
CA ALA A 67 -14.87 -1.36 4.26
C ALA A 67 -14.11 -1.01 5.55
N VAL A 68 -13.33 -1.96 6.08
CA VAL A 68 -12.62 -1.84 7.37
C VAL A 68 -11.15 -2.25 7.28
N GLY A 69 -10.69 -2.52 6.06
CA GLY A 69 -9.32 -2.86 5.72
C GLY A 69 -9.18 -3.02 4.22
N TYR A 70 -7.96 -2.94 3.71
CA TYR A 70 -7.67 -3.12 2.30
C TYR A 70 -6.35 -3.83 2.08
N LEU A 71 -6.19 -4.32 0.85
CA LEU A 71 -4.90 -4.57 0.24
C LEU A 71 -4.93 -4.00 -1.16
N VAL A 72 -3.99 -3.11 -1.47
CA VAL A 72 -3.79 -2.55 -2.81
C VAL A 72 -2.37 -2.85 -3.28
N GLY A 73 -2.15 -2.85 -4.59
CA GLY A 73 -0.84 -3.08 -5.14
C GLY A 73 -0.82 -2.98 -6.66
N THR A 74 0.32 -3.29 -7.24
CA THR A 74 0.52 -3.37 -8.70
C THR A 74 1.22 -4.68 -9.05
N ALA A 75 1.03 -5.14 -10.29
CA ALA A 75 1.76 -6.27 -10.84
C ALA A 75 3.18 -5.91 -11.32
N ASP A 76 3.46 -4.64 -11.60
CA ASP A 76 4.71 -4.16 -12.22
C ASP A 76 5.07 -2.74 -11.73
N THR A 77 6.02 -2.66 -10.80
CA THR A 77 6.48 -1.41 -10.18
C THR A 77 7.03 -0.40 -11.20
N PRO A 78 7.96 -0.76 -12.13
CA PRO A 78 8.37 0.16 -13.18
C PRO A 78 7.22 0.72 -14.03
N ALA A 79 6.28 -0.12 -14.45
CA ALA A 79 5.14 0.32 -15.23
C ALA A 79 4.23 1.25 -14.41
N PHE A 80 3.93 0.88 -13.17
CA PHE A 80 3.12 1.68 -12.25
C PHE A 80 3.74 3.04 -11.95
N ALA A 81 5.05 3.11 -11.67
CA ALA A 81 5.77 4.37 -11.47
C ALA A 81 5.66 5.29 -12.70
N GLY A 82 5.77 4.72 -13.91
CA GLY A 82 5.57 5.46 -15.15
C GLY A 82 4.15 6.01 -15.30
N ARG A 83 3.12 5.25 -14.88
CA ARG A 83 1.72 5.69 -14.90
C ARG A 83 1.41 6.71 -13.82
N LEU A 84 1.99 6.57 -12.63
CA LEU A 84 1.95 7.59 -11.58
C LEU A 84 2.42 8.95 -12.11
N ARG A 85 3.60 8.99 -12.76
CA ARG A 85 4.15 10.22 -13.35
C ARG A 85 3.23 10.81 -14.41
N ARG A 86 2.73 10.00 -15.34
CA ARG A 86 2.05 10.49 -16.55
C ARG A 86 0.54 10.70 -16.39
N GLU A 87 -0.11 9.91 -15.53
CA GLU A 87 -1.58 9.87 -15.39
C GLU A 87 -2.05 10.38 -14.02
N TYR A 88 -1.38 9.99 -12.93
CA TYR A 88 -1.84 10.33 -11.57
C TYR A 88 -1.38 11.72 -11.13
N LEU A 89 -0.07 11.98 -11.17
CA LEU A 89 0.54 13.19 -10.65
C LEU A 89 -0.07 14.48 -11.25
N PRO A 90 -0.31 14.59 -12.58
CA PRO A 90 -0.93 15.78 -13.15
C PRO A 90 -2.34 16.07 -12.63
N ARG A 91 -3.08 15.05 -12.17
CA ARG A 91 -4.45 15.22 -11.63
C ARG A 91 -4.44 15.77 -10.20
N VAL A 92 -3.39 15.51 -9.44
CA VAL A 92 -3.33 15.84 -8.00
C VAL A 92 -2.37 16.98 -7.68
N ALA A 93 -1.45 17.31 -8.58
CA ALA A 93 -0.42 18.34 -8.36
C ALA A 93 -0.99 19.75 -8.06
N GLY A 94 -2.23 20.04 -8.46
CA GLY A 94 -2.90 21.29 -8.10
C GLY A 94 -3.25 21.40 -6.61
N ARG A 95 -3.63 20.28 -5.96
CA ARG A 95 -3.91 20.22 -4.51
C ARG A 95 -2.64 19.92 -3.71
N PHE A 96 -1.76 19.11 -4.28
CA PHE A 96 -0.51 18.63 -3.68
C PHE A 96 0.68 19.07 -4.54
N PRO A 97 1.07 20.36 -4.50
CA PRO A 97 2.17 20.88 -5.31
C PRO A 97 3.52 20.26 -4.91
N ALA A 98 4.50 20.36 -5.79
CA ALA A 98 5.87 19.92 -5.48
C ALA A 98 6.39 20.70 -4.27
N PRO A 99 7.01 20.03 -3.28
CA PRO A 99 7.53 20.71 -2.09
C PRO A 99 8.82 21.47 -2.42
N PRO A 100 9.27 22.37 -1.52
CA PRO A 100 10.63 22.87 -1.57
C PRO A 100 11.66 21.75 -1.38
N ASP A 101 12.87 21.96 -1.88
CA ASP A 101 14.04 21.08 -1.67
C ASP A 101 15.14 21.87 -0.91
N PRO A 102 15.47 21.50 0.34
CA PRO A 102 14.97 20.35 1.09
C PRO A 102 13.57 20.58 1.72
N PRO A 103 12.79 19.51 1.97
CA PRO A 103 11.55 19.60 2.74
C PRO A 103 11.85 19.93 4.22
N THR A 104 10.95 20.66 4.85
CA THR A 104 11.07 21.16 6.24
C THR A 104 9.96 20.69 7.17
N THR A 105 8.88 20.12 6.62
CA THR A 105 7.74 19.59 7.37
C THR A 105 7.43 18.14 6.98
N PRO A 106 6.76 17.36 7.85
CA PRO A 106 6.32 16.00 7.50
C PRO A 106 5.43 15.94 6.25
N SER A 107 4.63 16.99 6.01
CA SER A 107 3.80 17.08 4.80
C SER A 107 4.66 17.27 3.54
N GLU A 108 5.71 18.10 3.60
CA GLU A 108 6.65 18.28 2.49
C GLU A 108 7.47 17.01 2.22
N GLU A 109 7.80 16.22 3.25
CA GLU A 109 8.42 14.91 3.09
C GLU A 109 7.51 13.95 2.31
N MET A 110 6.22 13.87 2.64
CA MET A 110 5.26 13.04 1.88
C MET A 110 5.04 13.56 0.45
N LEU A 111 5.01 14.88 0.26
CA LEU A 111 4.96 15.46 -1.08
C LEU A 111 6.20 15.12 -1.90
N THR A 112 7.37 14.99 -1.28
CA THR A 112 8.60 14.57 -1.96
C THR A 112 8.43 13.15 -2.51
N VAL A 113 7.82 12.25 -1.72
CA VAL A 113 7.48 10.88 -2.16
C VAL A 113 6.48 10.90 -3.32
N LEU A 114 5.40 11.69 -3.20
CA LEU A 114 4.38 11.82 -4.26
C LEU A 114 4.95 12.28 -5.61
N HIS A 115 5.88 13.24 -5.58
CA HIS A 115 6.48 13.84 -6.78
C HIS A 115 7.69 13.07 -7.33
N ALA A 116 8.13 11.99 -6.67
CA ALA A 116 9.25 11.17 -7.09
C ALA A 116 8.87 9.68 -7.21
N PRO A 117 7.88 9.30 -8.05
CA PRO A 117 7.43 7.92 -8.18
C PRO A 117 8.55 6.96 -8.65
N GLU A 118 9.58 7.47 -9.31
CA GLU A 118 10.77 6.70 -9.72
C GLU A 118 11.54 6.14 -8.53
N GLY A 119 11.39 6.72 -7.34
CA GLY A 119 12.00 6.20 -6.11
C GLY A 119 11.55 4.77 -5.76
N MET A 120 10.42 4.31 -6.30
CA MET A 120 9.96 2.92 -6.19
C MET A 120 10.76 1.94 -7.05
N VAL A 121 11.41 2.41 -8.12
CA VAL A 121 12.14 1.57 -9.07
C VAL A 121 13.57 1.38 -8.59
N ARG A 122 13.82 0.22 -7.98
CA ARG A 122 15.08 -0.07 -7.29
C ARG A 122 15.70 -1.38 -7.82
N PRO A 123 17.02 -1.43 -8.09
CA PRO A 123 17.68 -2.67 -8.50
C PRO A 123 17.45 -3.83 -7.54
N GLU A 124 17.38 -3.53 -6.24
CA GLU A 124 17.25 -4.50 -5.16
C GLU A 124 15.91 -5.26 -5.21
N VAL A 125 14.85 -4.66 -5.78
CA VAL A 125 13.52 -5.29 -5.92
C VAL A 125 13.23 -5.77 -7.34
N ALA A 126 14.17 -5.68 -8.28
CA ALA A 126 13.93 -5.99 -9.70
C ALA A 126 13.47 -7.44 -9.94
N GLY A 127 13.82 -8.39 -9.06
CA GLY A 127 13.34 -9.78 -9.10
C GLY A 127 11.91 -9.98 -8.59
N TYR A 128 11.27 -8.94 -8.04
CA TYR A 128 9.95 -8.96 -7.41
C TYR A 128 9.11 -7.82 -7.97
N PRO A 129 8.63 -7.91 -9.21
CA PRO A 129 8.06 -6.77 -9.94
C PRO A 129 6.76 -6.23 -9.33
N ALA A 130 6.00 -7.04 -8.59
CA ALA A 130 4.82 -6.53 -7.89
C ALA A 130 5.16 -5.88 -6.55
N HIS A 131 4.30 -4.96 -6.09
CA HIS A 131 4.34 -4.48 -4.70
C HIS A 131 2.95 -4.18 -4.15
N LEU A 132 2.86 -4.09 -2.81
CA LEU A 132 1.58 -3.92 -2.11
C LEU A 132 1.64 -2.99 -0.89
N HIS A 133 0.46 -2.54 -0.49
CA HIS A 133 0.13 -1.97 0.82
C HIS A 133 -1.07 -2.72 1.41
N ILE A 134 -1.03 -3.05 2.70
CA ILE A 134 -2.10 -3.76 3.40
C ILE A 134 -2.33 -3.12 4.77
N ASP A 135 -3.58 -2.72 5.02
CA ASP A 135 -3.96 -2.04 6.26
C ASP A 135 -5.33 -2.50 6.74
N LEU A 136 -5.45 -2.70 8.05
CA LEU A 136 -6.69 -3.08 8.70
C LEU A 136 -6.87 -2.23 9.95
N LEU A 137 -8.10 -1.77 10.19
CA LEU A 137 -8.43 -1.07 11.42
C LEU A 137 -8.14 -1.97 12.65
N PRO A 138 -7.74 -1.39 13.80
CA PRO A 138 -7.33 -2.16 14.98
C PRO A 138 -8.33 -3.24 15.43
N GLY A 139 -9.63 -2.97 15.34
CA GLY A 139 -10.70 -3.91 15.70
C GLY A 139 -10.87 -5.11 14.76
N HIS A 140 -10.15 -5.14 13.64
CA HIS A 140 -10.21 -6.18 12.61
C HIS A 140 -8.85 -6.84 12.37
N GLN A 141 -7.85 -6.50 13.18
CA GLN A 141 -6.54 -7.16 13.16
C GLN A 141 -6.59 -8.50 13.93
N ARG A 142 -5.58 -9.34 13.73
CA ARG A 142 -5.39 -10.62 14.44
C ARG A 142 -6.53 -11.67 14.29
N GLY A 143 -7.51 -11.42 13.42
CA GLY A 143 -8.60 -12.36 13.08
C GLY A 143 -8.37 -13.19 11.80
N GLY A 144 -7.14 -13.24 11.28
CA GLY A 144 -6.82 -13.93 10.03
C GLY A 144 -7.16 -13.15 8.75
N HIS A 145 -7.83 -11.99 8.86
CA HIS A 145 -8.23 -11.18 7.71
C HIS A 145 -7.06 -10.66 6.87
N GLY A 146 -5.93 -10.28 7.49
CA GLY A 146 -4.73 -9.89 6.74
C GLY A 146 -4.15 -11.02 5.90
N ARG A 147 -4.20 -12.27 6.39
CA ARG A 147 -3.83 -13.45 5.61
C ARG A 147 -4.82 -13.68 4.46
N ALA A 148 -6.11 -13.50 4.70
CA ALA A 148 -7.13 -13.66 3.65
C ALA A 148 -6.98 -12.62 2.52
N LEU A 149 -6.71 -11.35 2.86
CA LEU A 149 -6.37 -10.32 1.88
C LEU A 149 -5.13 -10.70 1.08
N MET A 150 -4.08 -11.17 1.76
CA MET A 150 -2.86 -11.59 1.08
C MET A 150 -3.09 -12.80 0.15
N THR A 151 -3.87 -13.79 0.58
CA THR A 151 -4.22 -14.94 -0.26
C THR A 151 -4.92 -14.49 -1.54
N ALA A 152 -5.89 -13.57 -1.45
CA ALA A 152 -6.61 -13.06 -2.62
C ALA A 152 -5.68 -12.32 -3.59
N TYR A 153 -4.81 -11.45 -3.08
CA TYR A 153 -3.88 -10.70 -3.92
C TYR A 153 -2.80 -11.58 -4.55
N LEU A 154 -2.20 -12.53 -3.82
CA LEU A 154 -1.23 -13.46 -4.38
C LEU A 154 -1.85 -14.36 -5.47
N ALA A 155 -3.11 -14.77 -5.30
CA ALA A 155 -3.82 -15.50 -6.35
C ALA A 155 -3.98 -14.65 -7.62
N ALA A 156 -4.36 -13.38 -7.48
CA ALA A 156 -4.47 -12.47 -8.62
C ALA A 156 -3.12 -12.20 -9.31
N LEU A 157 -2.01 -12.17 -8.56
CA LEU A 157 -0.67 -12.09 -9.14
C LEU A 157 -0.26 -13.38 -9.86
N ALA A 158 -0.61 -14.55 -9.29
CA ALA A 158 -0.32 -15.85 -9.89
C ALA A 158 -1.07 -16.03 -11.22
N GLU A 159 -2.35 -15.63 -11.29
CA GLU A 159 -3.15 -15.62 -12.53
C GLU A 159 -2.52 -14.76 -13.63
N ARG A 160 -1.72 -13.76 -13.24
CA ARG A 160 -1.00 -12.85 -14.15
C ARG A 160 0.44 -13.29 -14.43
N ALA A 161 0.85 -14.46 -13.94
CA ALA A 161 2.21 -14.99 -14.05
C ALA A 161 3.29 -14.01 -13.52
N VAL A 162 2.96 -13.23 -12.50
CA VAL A 162 3.92 -12.35 -11.83
C VAL A 162 4.81 -13.22 -10.95
N PRO A 163 6.15 -13.16 -11.06
CA PRO A 163 7.05 -14.10 -10.40
C PRO A 163 7.26 -13.83 -8.90
N GLY A 164 7.01 -12.61 -8.46
CA GLY A 164 7.38 -12.18 -7.11
C GLY A 164 6.77 -10.84 -6.74
N VAL A 165 6.64 -10.63 -5.43
CA VAL A 165 6.11 -9.40 -4.83
C VAL A 165 7.03 -8.93 -3.72
N HIS A 166 7.25 -7.62 -3.65
CA HIS A 166 7.93 -6.97 -2.54
C HIS A 166 6.99 -6.01 -1.80
N LEU A 167 7.47 -5.53 -0.66
CA LEU A 167 6.87 -4.41 0.05
C LEU A 167 7.94 -3.66 0.82
N VAL A 168 7.61 -2.42 1.15
CA VAL A 168 8.45 -1.56 1.97
C VAL A 168 7.66 -1.23 3.23
N MET A 169 8.30 -1.39 4.39
CA MET A 169 7.67 -1.11 5.68
C MET A 169 8.61 -0.33 6.59
N PRO A 170 8.09 0.49 7.52
CA PRO A 170 8.92 1.12 8.53
C PRO A 170 9.67 0.07 9.35
N SER A 171 10.99 0.20 9.48
CA SER A 171 11.82 -0.77 10.22
C SER A 171 11.45 -0.83 11.71
N ALA A 172 10.86 0.24 12.24
CA ALA A 172 10.35 0.30 13.61
C ALA A 172 9.09 -0.55 13.85
N ASN A 173 8.31 -0.87 12.79
CA ASN A 173 7.04 -1.61 12.91
C ASN A 173 7.27 -3.13 13.05
N ARG A 174 7.81 -3.53 14.21
CA ARG A 174 8.09 -4.94 14.55
C ARG A 174 6.86 -5.87 14.43
N PRO A 175 5.62 -5.45 14.80
CA PRO A 175 4.45 -6.28 14.60
C PRO A 175 4.18 -6.62 13.12
N ALA A 176 4.33 -5.65 12.20
CA ALA A 176 4.19 -5.90 10.76
C ALA A 176 5.28 -6.87 10.26
N ARG A 177 6.52 -6.75 10.76
CA ARG A 177 7.60 -7.68 10.40
C ARG A 177 7.24 -9.13 10.71
N VAL A 178 6.75 -9.40 11.92
CA VAL A 178 6.30 -10.75 12.33
C VAL A 178 5.14 -11.26 11.48
N PHE A 179 4.24 -10.37 11.05
CA PHE A 179 3.17 -10.73 10.13
C PHE A 179 3.70 -11.20 8.77
N TYR A 180 4.64 -10.47 8.17
CA TYR A 180 5.24 -10.81 6.89
C TYR A 180 6.13 -12.06 6.95
N ASP A 181 6.89 -12.26 8.03
CA ASP A 181 7.67 -13.49 8.24
C ASP A 181 6.75 -14.74 8.19
N ARG A 182 5.57 -14.66 8.83
CA ARG A 182 4.55 -15.74 8.81
C ARG A 182 3.86 -15.93 7.46
N LEU A 183 4.07 -15.00 6.53
CA LEU A 183 3.61 -15.07 5.15
C LEU A 183 4.76 -15.45 4.19
N GLY A 184 5.93 -15.84 4.71
CA GLY A 184 7.05 -16.30 3.87
C GLY A 184 7.81 -15.18 3.16
N PHE A 185 7.63 -13.93 3.57
CA PHE A 185 8.49 -12.85 3.13
C PHE A 185 9.87 -12.96 3.79
N HIS A 186 10.91 -12.61 3.05
CA HIS A 186 12.28 -12.52 3.53
C HIS A 186 12.83 -11.11 3.33
N ASP A 187 13.84 -10.76 4.12
CA ASP A 187 14.53 -9.48 4.05
C ASP A 187 15.47 -9.45 2.84
N LEU A 188 15.43 -8.36 2.05
CA LEU A 188 16.31 -8.17 0.91
C LEU A 188 17.70 -7.62 1.31
N GLY A 189 17.90 -7.25 2.57
CA GLY A 189 19.19 -6.76 3.07
C GLY A 189 19.56 -5.36 2.55
N VAL A 190 18.58 -4.59 2.10
CA VAL A 190 18.78 -3.22 1.62
C VAL A 190 19.06 -2.30 2.81
N GLU A 191 20.25 -1.69 2.84
CA GLU A 191 20.59 -0.70 3.86
C GLU A 191 19.76 0.58 3.65
N HIS A 192 18.91 0.91 4.62
CA HIS A 192 18.12 2.13 4.63
C HIS A 192 17.87 2.60 6.07
N PRO A 193 17.90 3.91 6.37
CA PRO A 193 17.81 4.41 7.75
C PRO A 193 16.47 4.15 8.44
N SER A 194 15.37 4.03 7.70
CA SER A 194 14.02 4.02 8.26
C SER A 194 13.08 2.92 7.76
N VAL A 195 13.44 2.21 6.67
CA VAL A 195 12.54 1.23 6.06
C VAL A 195 13.25 -0.08 5.77
N THR A 196 12.49 -1.16 5.75
CA THR A 196 12.95 -2.49 5.40
C THR A 196 12.21 -2.96 4.16
N TYR A 197 12.96 -3.53 3.22
CA TYR A 197 12.44 -4.12 1.99
C TYR A 197 12.29 -5.62 2.19
N LEU A 198 11.06 -6.12 2.06
CA LEU A 198 10.75 -7.53 2.16
C LEU A 198 10.22 -8.05 0.83
N ALA A 199 10.49 -9.31 0.51
CA ALA A 199 9.97 -9.92 -0.70
C ALA A 199 9.61 -11.40 -0.55
N ARG A 200 8.80 -11.91 -1.47
CA ARG A 200 8.57 -13.35 -1.66
C ARG A 200 8.27 -13.68 -3.11
N ALA A 201 8.51 -14.94 -3.48
CA ALA A 201 7.98 -15.49 -4.71
C ALA A 201 6.44 -15.59 -4.65
N VAL A 202 5.82 -15.46 -5.81
CA VAL A 202 4.42 -15.82 -6.03
C VAL A 202 4.42 -17.25 -6.54
N ASP A 203 3.81 -18.16 -5.78
CA ASP A 203 3.74 -19.56 -6.18
C ASP A 203 2.82 -19.69 -7.39
N ALA A 204 3.27 -20.36 -8.45
CA ALA A 204 2.37 -20.83 -9.49
C ALA A 204 1.48 -21.91 -8.85
N GLY A 205 0.18 -21.61 -8.75
CA GLY A 205 -0.81 -22.53 -8.16
C GLY A 205 -0.89 -23.88 -8.86
#